data_AF-F7YWX3-F1
#
_entry.id   AF-F7YWX3-F1
#
_cell.length_a   1.000
_cell.length_b   1.000
_cell.length_c   1.000
_cell.angle_alpha   90.00
_cell.angle_beta   90.00
_cell.angle_gamma   90.00
#
_symmetry.space_group_name_H-M   'P 1'
#
loop_
_entity.id
_entity.type
_entity.pdbx_description
1 polymer ?
#
loop_
_entity_poly.entity_id
_entity_poly.type
_entity_poly.pdbx_seq_one_letter_code
_entity_poly.pdbx_strand_id
1 'polypeptide(L)'
;MKVTTTNITEYLYQIIPNLFQRQRVPHEAKVSALVLYFYGLALRKAAAIIGVSHEALRKWWARMKEEIFAEKIEGNAVVAVDEMKVNINGYCWYVWIAFEVKRKKVIYALVSKTREKDKASLVMKMVKKRVTGKLRIITDKGPWYWEASEENMGYWEHEHERFGERSLVESVIGITRYRLRRFNRNKLWYKRRDEDIVKWLFPFLLLVQFSFLS
;
A
#
# COMPACT_ATOMS: atom_id res chain seq x y z
N MET A 1 1.52 0.15 -20.32
CA MET A 1 1.85 1.59 -20.25
C MET A 1 2.89 1.74 -19.15
N LYS A 2 4.17 1.96 -19.48
CA LYS A 2 5.21 2.17 -18.47
C LYS A 2 5.08 3.60 -17.96
N VAL A 3 4.73 3.73 -16.69
CA VAL A 3 4.41 5.02 -16.08
C VAL A 3 5.55 5.42 -15.16
N THR A 4 6.35 6.40 -15.57
CA THR A 4 7.30 7.10 -14.72
C THR A 4 6.64 8.38 -14.24
N THR A 5 5.56 8.27 -13.48
CA THR A 5 4.84 9.44 -12.98
C THR A 5 5.37 9.83 -11.62
N THR A 6 5.77 11.10 -11.48
CA THR A 6 6.39 11.64 -10.27
C THR A 6 5.36 12.15 -9.26
N ASN A 7 4.13 12.43 -9.71
CA ASN A 7 3.08 13.04 -8.89
C ASN A 7 1.81 12.17 -8.81
N ILE A 8 1.23 12.06 -7.60
CA ILE A 8 -0.03 11.35 -7.35
C ILE A 8 -1.18 11.75 -8.28
N THR A 9 -1.25 13.03 -8.65
CA THR A 9 -2.33 13.59 -9.47
C THR A 9 -2.30 13.02 -10.89
N GLU A 10 -1.14 13.09 -11.54
CA GLU A 10 -0.91 12.49 -12.86
C GLU A 10 -1.19 10.98 -12.85
N TYR A 11 -0.80 10.30 -11.78
CA TYR A 11 -0.99 8.87 -11.66
C TYR A 11 -2.48 8.52 -11.60
N LEU A 12 -3.25 9.27 -10.79
CA LEU A 12 -4.69 9.12 -10.72
C LEU A 12 -5.35 9.42 -12.06
N TYR A 13 -4.93 10.45 -12.80
CA TYR A 13 -5.47 10.74 -14.13
C TYR A 13 -5.31 9.57 -15.12
N GLN A 14 -4.26 8.77 -14.99
CA GLN A 14 -4.03 7.62 -15.86
C GLN A 14 -4.87 6.39 -15.47
N ILE A 15 -5.09 6.15 -14.17
CA ILE A 15 -5.82 4.96 -13.71
C ILE A 15 -7.34 5.17 -13.65
N ILE A 16 -7.81 6.41 -13.42
CA ILE A 16 -9.23 6.72 -13.22
C ILE A 16 -10.11 6.36 -14.43
N PRO A 17 -9.70 6.61 -15.69
CA PRO A 17 -10.49 6.21 -16.86
C PRO A 17 -10.76 4.71 -16.92
N ASN A 18 -9.74 3.91 -16.60
CA ASN A 18 -9.84 2.45 -16.57
C ASN A 18 -10.71 1.95 -15.40
N LEU A 19 -10.62 2.61 -14.23
CA LEU A 19 -11.40 2.23 -13.06
C LEU A 19 -12.87 2.64 -13.16
N PHE A 20 -13.18 3.74 -13.84
CA PHE A 20 -14.51 4.35 -13.90
C PHE A 20 -14.94 4.72 -15.32
N GLN A 21 -15.35 3.70 -16.08
CA GLN A 21 -15.88 3.85 -17.44
C GLN A 21 -17.07 4.81 -17.54
N ARG A 22 -17.93 4.88 -16.51
CA ARG A 22 -19.06 5.82 -16.46
C ARG A 22 -18.62 7.18 -15.91
N GLN A 23 -18.83 8.24 -16.69
CA GLN A 23 -18.53 9.63 -16.34
C GLN A 23 -19.76 10.41 -15.82
N ARG A 24 -20.54 9.83 -14.90
CA ARG A 24 -21.59 10.61 -14.19
C ARG A 24 -21.03 11.77 -13.36
N VAL A 25 -19.77 11.63 -12.96
CA VAL A 25 -18.95 12.68 -12.36
C VAL A 25 -17.67 12.75 -13.20
N PRO A 26 -17.22 13.95 -13.59
CA PRO A 26 -15.97 14.14 -14.35
C PRO A 26 -14.78 13.46 -13.69
N HIS A 27 -13.81 13.01 -14.49
CA HIS A 27 -12.63 12.32 -13.97
C HIS A 27 -11.76 13.26 -13.12
N GLU A 28 -11.66 14.52 -13.51
CA GLU A 28 -10.98 15.60 -12.81
C GLU A 28 -11.50 15.73 -11.36
N ALA A 29 -12.83 15.78 -11.21
CA ALA A 29 -13.47 15.86 -9.91
C ALA A 29 -13.17 14.63 -9.03
N LYS A 30 -13.11 13.43 -9.62
CA LYS A 30 -12.70 12.21 -8.90
C LYS A 30 -11.24 12.30 -8.46
N VAL A 31 -10.33 12.72 -9.35
CA VAL A 31 -8.91 12.89 -9.04
C VAL A 31 -8.74 13.87 -7.89
N SER A 32 -9.32 15.08 -7.98
CA SER A 32 -9.24 16.08 -6.91
C SER A 32 -9.76 15.56 -5.57
N ALA A 33 -10.91 14.87 -5.56
CA ALA A 33 -11.48 14.30 -4.34
C ALA A 33 -10.54 13.25 -3.69
N LEU A 34 -9.93 12.39 -4.50
CA LEU A 34 -9.03 11.34 -4.05
C LEU A 34 -7.69 11.90 -3.55
N VAL A 35 -7.15 12.92 -4.24
CA VAL A 35 -5.95 13.65 -3.82
C VAL A 35 -6.16 14.33 -2.47
N LEU A 36 -7.26 15.09 -2.31
CA LEU A 36 -7.61 15.73 -1.04
C LEU A 36 -7.73 14.71 0.11
N TYR A 37 -8.40 13.58 -0.16
CA TYR A 37 -8.56 12.52 0.82
C TYR A 37 -7.23 11.84 1.17
N PHE A 38 -6.37 11.57 0.18
CA PHE A 38 -5.03 11.03 0.39
C PHE A 38 -4.17 11.96 1.26
N TYR A 39 -4.21 13.27 1.01
CA TYR A 39 -3.52 14.27 1.81
C TYR A 39 -4.13 14.48 3.21
N GLY A 40 -5.20 13.76 3.55
CA GLY A 40 -5.73 13.61 4.91
C GLY A 40 -6.90 14.50 5.26
N LEU A 41 -7.52 15.11 4.24
CA LEU A 41 -8.79 15.75 4.45
C LEU A 41 -9.84 14.69 4.79
N ALA A 42 -10.72 14.97 5.75
CA ALA A 42 -11.77 14.03 6.12
C ALA A 42 -12.67 13.73 4.91
N LEU A 43 -13.11 12.47 4.77
CA LEU A 43 -13.92 12.00 3.64
C LEU A 43 -15.11 12.92 3.32
N ARG A 44 -15.84 13.34 4.35
CA ARG A 44 -16.99 14.25 4.20
C ARG A 44 -16.59 15.64 3.73
N LYS A 45 -15.46 16.17 4.22
CA LYS A 45 -14.94 17.48 3.82
C LYS A 45 -14.45 17.45 2.37
N ALA A 46 -13.67 16.43 1.99
CA ALA A 46 -13.21 16.25 0.62
C ALA A 46 -14.38 16.12 -0.37
N ALA A 47 -15.39 15.32 -0.02
CA ALA A 47 -16.58 15.17 -0.85
C ALA A 47 -17.41 16.46 -0.95
N ALA A 48 -17.55 17.21 0.14
CA ALA A 48 -18.27 18.49 0.17
C ALA A 48 -17.60 19.55 -0.72
N ILE A 49 -16.26 19.68 -0.68
CA ILE A 49 -15.51 20.62 -1.53
C ILE A 49 -15.78 20.34 -3.02
N ILE A 50 -15.91 19.06 -3.38
CA ILE A 50 -16.11 18.63 -4.77
C ILE A 50 -17.60 18.60 -5.16
N GLY A 51 -18.53 18.75 -4.21
CA GLY A 51 -19.97 18.68 -4.48
C GLY A 51 -20.49 17.27 -4.72
N VAL A 52 -19.89 16.24 -4.10
CA VAL A 52 -20.31 14.84 -4.25
C VAL A 52 -20.63 14.19 -2.90
N SER A 53 -21.37 13.08 -2.93
CA SER A 53 -21.65 12.33 -1.70
C SER A 53 -20.37 11.68 -1.15
N HIS A 54 -20.18 11.76 0.17
CA HIS A 54 -19.07 11.08 0.84
C HIS A 54 -19.07 9.55 0.62
N GLU A 55 -20.24 8.95 0.40
CA GLU A 55 -20.36 7.53 0.05
C GLU A 55 -19.86 7.25 -1.37
N ALA A 56 -20.01 8.19 -2.31
CA ALA A 56 -19.44 8.05 -3.64
C ALA A 56 -17.90 8.05 -3.57
N LEU A 57 -17.32 9.02 -2.86
CA LEU A 57 -15.86 9.08 -2.65
C LEU A 57 -15.33 7.83 -1.93
N ARG A 58 -16.06 7.31 -0.92
CA ARG A 58 -15.70 6.05 -0.25
C ARG A 58 -15.63 4.88 -1.22
N LYS A 59 -16.64 4.76 -2.10
CA LYS A 59 -16.71 3.71 -3.12
C LYS A 59 -15.60 3.87 -4.15
N TRP A 60 -15.25 5.10 -4.53
CA TRP A 60 -14.14 5.35 -5.45
C TRP A 60 -12.82 4.91 -4.84
N TRP A 61 -12.55 5.31 -3.59
CA TRP A 61 -11.35 4.91 -2.87
C TRP A 61 -11.22 3.39 -2.77
N ALA A 62 -12.29 2.71 -2.34
CA ALA A 62 -12.29 1.25 -2.18
C ALA A 62 -12.22 0.47 -3.52
N ARG A 63 -12.45 1.12 -4.66
CA ARG A 63 -12.36 0.51 -5.99
C ARG A 63 -10.93 0.48 -6.54
N MET A 64 -10.02 1.27 -5.96
CA MET A 64 -8.57 1.17 -6.24
C MET A 64 -8.02 -0.11 -5.60
N LYS A 65 -8.36 -1.28 -6.18
CA LYS A 65 -7.98 -2.61 -5.68
C LYS A 65 -6.63 -3.09 -6.24
N GLU A 66 -6.19 -4.25 -5.75
CA GLU A 66 -4.94 -4.96 -6.07
C GLU A 66 -4.63 -5.18 -7.56
N GLU A 67 -5.55 -4.97 -8.49
CA GLU A 67 -5.25 -5.01 -9.93
C GLU A 67 -4.21 -3.95 -10.34
N ILE A 68 -4.11 -2.85 -9.60
CA ILE A 68 -3.10 -1.81 -9.83
C ILE A 68 -1.69 -2.28 -9.41
N PHE A 69 -1.66 -3.24 -8.51
CA PHE A 69 -0.48 -3.91 -7.98
C PHE A 69 -0.04 -5.06 -8.92
N ALA A 70 -0.81 -5.39 -9.96
CA ALA A 70 -0.51 -6.50 -10.89
C ALA A 70 0.65 -6.21 -11.86
N GLU A 71 1.17 -4.98 -11.89
CA GLU A 71 2.30 -4.62 -12.74
C GLU A 71 3.54 -5.44 -12.39
N LYS A 72 4.11 -6.10 -13.40
CA LYS A 72 5.38 -6.82 -13.28
C LYS A 72 6.54 -5.83 -13.19
N ILE A 73 7.50 -6.15 -12.33
CA ILE A 73 8.76 -5.44 -12.22
C ILE A 73 9.74 -6.15 -13.14
N GLU A 74 10.03 -5.49 -14.26
CA GLU A 74 10.97 -6.03 -15.23
C GLU A 74 12.42 -5.89 -14.75
N GLY A 75 13.17 -6.99 -14.86
CA GLY A 75 14.59 -7.07 -14.50
C GLY A 75 14.83 -7.34 -13.02
N ASN A 76 16.07 -7.10 -12.59
CA ASN A 76 16.48 -7.35 -11.20
C ASN A 76 15.84 -6.33 -10.25
N ALA A 77 15.46 -6.78 -9.05
CA ALA A 77 14.80 -5.96 -8.04
C ALA A 77 15.38 -6.22 -6.64
N VAL A 78 15.45 -5.15 -5.86
CA VAL A 78 15.75 -5.22 -4.41
C VAL A 78 14.49 -4.79 -3.67
N VAL A 79 13.96 -5.68 -2.84
CA VAL A 79 12.69 -5.48 -2.16
C VAL A 79 12.89 -5.54 -0.66
N ALA A 80 12.62 -4.42 0.01
CA ALA A 80 12.54 -4.38 1.45
C ALA A 80 11.14 -4.83 1.89
N VAL A 81 11.07 -5.82 2.78
CA VAL A 81 9.82 -6.30 3.38
C VAL A 81 9.88 -6.07 4.87
N ASP A 82 8.83 -5.44 5.40
CA ASP A 82 8.69 -5.20 6.82
C ASP A 82 7.20 -5.22 7.20
N GLU A 83 6.92 -5.38 8.49
CA GLU A 83 5.57 -5.37 9.02
C GLU A 83 5.36 -4.28 10.06
N MET A 84 4.13 -3.81 10.15
CA MET A 84 3.72 -2.93 11.23
C MET A 84 2.48 -3.44 11.94
N LYS A 85 2.51 -3.31 13.27
CA LYS A 85 1.34 -3.51 14.13
C LYS A 85 0.45 -2.27 14.10
N VAL A 86 -0.84 -2.47 13.88
CA VAL A 86 -1.85 -1.41 13.90
C VAL A 86 -3.03 -1.85 14.76
N ASN A 87 -3.50 -0.95 15.63
CA ASN A 87 -4.67 -1.21 16.46
C ASN A 87 -5.90 -0.60 15.77
N ILE A 88 -6.84 -1.46 15.44
CA ILE A 88 -8.05 -1.14 14.70
C ILE A 88 -9.23 -1.66 15.51
N ASN A 89 -10.13 -0.77 15.93
CA ASN A 89 -11.33 -1.13 16.71
C ASN A 89 -11.06 -1.99 17.96
N GLY A 90 -9.94 -1.74 18.63
CA GLY A 90 -9.52 -2.52 19.80
C GLY A 90 -8.80 -3.84 19.48
N TYR A 91 -8.74 -4.24 18.21
CA TYR A 91 -8.02 -5.44 17.77
C TYR A 91 -6.65 -5.10 17.21
N CYS A 92 -5.70 -5.99 17.45
CA CYS A 92 -4.36 -5.93 16.88
C CYS A 92 -4.36 -6.54 15.47
N TRP A 93 -3.83 -5.79 14.51
CA TRP A 93 -3.63 -6.21 13.13
C TRP A 93 -2.18 -6.00 12.72
N TYR A 94 -1.73 -6.78 11.75
CA TYR A 94 -0.42 -6.68 11.14
C TYR A 94 -0.57 -6.32 9.67
N VAL A 95 0.22 -5.34 9.24
CA VAL A 95 0.27 -4.89 7.85
C VAL A 95 1.68 -5.14 7.36
N TRP A 96 1.80 -6.08 6.44
CA TRP A 96 3.04 -6.44 5.77
C TRP A 96 3.15 -5.60 4.50
N ILE A 97 4.32 -5.01 4.28
CA ILE A 97 4.57 -4.11 3.15
C ILE A 97 5.84 -4.58 2.45
N ALA A 98 5.75 -4.77 1.13
CA ALA A 98 6.90 -5.02 0.28
C ALA A 98 7.15 -3.80 -0.60
N PHE A 99 8.34 -3.23 -0.50
CA PHE A 99 8.74 -2.00 -1.16
C PHE A 99 9.98 -2.24 -2.03
N GLU A 100 9.89 -1.96 -3.34
CA GLU A 100 11.05 -2.05 -4.23
C GLU A 100 11.87 -0.76 -4.15
N VAL A 101 13.14 -0.93 -3.79
CA VAL A 101 14.04 0.15 -3.37
C VAL A 101 14.35 1.09 -4.53
N LYS A 102 14.72 0.55 -5.70
CA LYS A 102 15.20 1.35 -6.82
C LYS A 102 14.10 2.19 -7.45
N ARG A 103 12.92 1.60 -7.65
CA ARG A 103 11.74 2.26 -8.24
C ARG A 103 10.90 2.99 -7.20
N LYS A 104 11.27 2.92 -5.91
CA LYS A 104 10.58 3.54 -4.78
C LYS A 104 9.08 3.25 -4.77
N LYS A 105 8.70 1.99 -5.01
CA LYS A 105 7.30 1.59 -5.23
C LYS A 105 6.88 0.55 -4.21
N VAL A 106 5.69 0.70 -3.65
CA VAL A 106 5.05 -0.41 -2.92
C VAL A 106 4.60 -1.41 -3.97
N ILE A 107 5.08 -2.64 -3.85
CA ILE A 107 4.87 -3.68 -4.85
C ILE A 107 4.07 -4.84 -4.32
N TYR A 108 3.75 -4.89 -3.03
CA TYR A 108 2.76 -5.80 -2.44
C TYR A 108 2.44 -5.35 -1.02
N ALA A 109 1.23 -5.64 -0.54
CA ALA A 109 0.87 -5.48 0.85
C ALA A 109 -0.07 -6.61 1.27
N LEU A 110 -0.04 -6.97 2.55
CA LEU A 110 -0.95 -7.96 3.14
C LEU A 110 -1.40 -7.46 4.50
N VAL A 111 -2.67 -7.67 4.83
CA VAL A 111 -3.20 -7.41 6.17
C VAL A 111 -3.59 -8.73 6.82
N SER A 112 -3.10 -8.99 8.02
CA SER A 112 -3.36 -10.23 8.77
C SER A 112 -3.68 -9.94 10.25
N LYS A 113 -4.39 -10.86 10.89
CA LYS A 113 -4.64 -10.82 12.34
C LYS A 113 -3.43 -11.33 13.14
N THR A 114 -2.65 -12.23 12.56
CA THR A 114 -1.50 -12.89 13.19
C THR A 114 -0.20 -12.48 12.51
N ARG A 115 0.90 -12.55 13.27
CA ARG A 115 2.26 -12.37 12.77
C ARG A 115 2.97 -13.72 12.79
N GLU A 116 2.85 -14.44 11.68
CA GLU A 116 3.26 -15.84 11.55
C GLU A 116 4.03 -16.05 10.24
N LYS A 117 4.86 -17.10 10.24
CA LYS A 117 5.64 -17.56 9.09
C LYS A 117 4.83 -17.66 7.81
N ASP A 118 3.64 -18.25 7.85
CA ASP A 118 2.80 -18.43 6.65
C ASP A 118 2.47 -17.11 5.95
N LYS A 119 2.28 -16.03 6.73
CA LYS A 119 2.01 -14.69 6.19
C LYS A 119 3.26 -14.10 5.56
N ALA A 120 4.42 -14.26 6.20
CA ALA A 120 5.70 -13.85 5.64
C ALA A 120 6.00 -14.60 4.33
N SER A 121 5.86 -15.93 4.32
CA SER A 121 6.00 -16.79 3.13
C SER A 121 5.05 -16.37 2.00
N LEU A 122 3.79 -16.06 2.32
CA LEU A 122 2.82 -15.58 1.32
C LEU A 122 3.27 -14.26 0.69
N VAL A 123 3.71 -13.29 1.51
CA VAL A 123 4.22 -11.99 1.03
C VAL A 123 5.41 -12.21 0.08
N MET A 124 6.40 -13.01 0.48
CA MET A 124 7.57 -13.29 -0.35
C MET A 124 7.19 -13.96 -1.68
N LYS A 125 6.31 -14.98 -1.65
CA LYS A 125 5.82 -15.65 -2.86
C LYS A 125 5.12 -14.68 -3.81
N MET A 126 4.31 -13.77 -3.28
CA MET A 126 3.60 -12.77 -4.09
C MET A 126 4.55 -11.72 -4.68
N VAL A 127 5.57 -11.31 -3.92
CA VAL A 127 6.66 -10.45 -4.42
C VAL A 127 7.42 -11.14 -5.55
N LYS A 128 7.83 -12.40 -5.36
CA LYS A 128 8.54 -13.16 -6.40
C LYS A 128 7.72 -13.29 -7.68
N LYS A 129 6.40 -13.52 -7.56
CA LYS A 129 5.49 -13.53 -8.71
C LYS A 129 5.45 -12.19 -9.45
N ARG A 130 5.88 -11.07 -8.86
CA ARG A 130 5.87 -9.75 -9.51
C ARG A 130 7.19 -9.40 -10.17
N VAL A 131 8.30 -10.02 -9.79
CA VAL A 131 9.63 -9.71 -10.34
C VAL A 131 10.01 -10.74 -11.40
N THR A 132 10.39 -10.28 -12.60
CA THR A 132 10.79 -11.19 -13.69
C THR A 132 12.26 -11.59 -13.62
N GLY A 133 13.13 -10.75 -13.05
CA GLY A 133 14.56 -11.02 -12.91
C GLY A 133 14.97 -11.61 -11.55
N LYS A 134 16.26 -11.40 -11.19
CA LYS A 134 16.78 -11.77 -9.88
C LYS A 134 16.14 -10.89 -8.80
N LEU A 135 15.73 -11.53 -7.71
CA LEU A 135 15.10 -10.88 -6.57
C LEU A 135 16.04 -11.00 -5.37
N ARG A 136 16.38 -9.86 -4.77
CA ARG A 136 17.00 -9.77 -3.44
C ARG A 136 15.96 -9.23 -2.47
N ILE A 137 15.66 -9.97 -1.41
CA ILE A 137 14.72 -9.57 -0.37
C ILE A 137 15.52 -9.14 0.86
N ILE A 138 15.24 -7.93 1.35
CA ILE A 138 15.81 -7.39 2.57
C ILE A 138 14.72 -7.41 3.64
N THR A 139 14.97 -8.09 4.77
CA THR A 139 14.03 -8.11 5.92
C THR A 139 14.76 -7.84 7.22
N ASP A 140 13.97 -7.73 8.29
CA ASP A 140 14.50 -7.70 9.64
C ASP A 140 14.91 -9.11 10.15
N LYS A 141 15.31 -9.18 11.43
CA LYS A 141 15.67 -10.43 12.10
C LYS A 141 14.47 -11.18 12.69
N GLY A 142 13.26 -10.89 12.22
CA GLY A 142 12.05 -11.60 12.62
C GLY A 142 12.18 -13.10 12.32
N PRO A 143 11.93 -13.99 13.31
CA PRO A 143 12.05 -15.44 13.12
C PRO A 143 11.22 -15.95 11.94
N TRP A 144 10.04 -15.37 11.73
CA TRP A 144 9.15 -15.72 10.62
C TRP A 144 9.76 -15.48 9.24
N TYR A 145 10.66 -14.50 9.06
CA TYR A 145 11.33 -14.27 7.77
C TYR A 145 12.43 -15.30 7.53
N TRP A 146 13.17 -15.67 8.57
CA TRP A 146 14.19 -16.73 8.49
C TRP A 146 13.54 -18.06 8.09
N GLU A 147 12.51 -18.46 8.84
CA GLU A 147 11.79 -19.70 8.58
C GLU A 147 11.13 -19.72 7.20
N ALA A 148 10.60 -18.57 6.74
CA ALA A 148 10.05 -18.43 5.39
C ALA A 148 11.13 -18.50 4.30
N SER A 149 12.33 -17.99 4.56
CA SER A 149 13.45 -18.03 3.61
C SER A 149 13.97 -19.46 3.42
N GLU A 150 14.13 -20.21 4.52
CA GLU A 150 14.58 -21.61 4.48
C GLU A 150 13.62 -22.53 3.70
N GLU A 151 12.31 -22.35 3.83
CA GLU A 151 11.34 -23.15 3.07
C GLU A 151 11.33 -22.87 1.56
N ASN A 152 11.85 -21.71 1.15
CA ASN A 152 11.86 -21.29 -0.25
C ASN A 152 13.29 -21.22 -0.82
N MET A 153 14.23 -21.99 -0.24
CA MET A 153 15.64 -22.04 -0.64
C MET A 153 15.80 -22.14 -2.17
N GLY A 154 16.48 -21.13 -2.76
CA GLY A 154 16.84 -21.07 -4.18
C GLY A 154 16.12 -20.03 -5.04
N TYR A 155 15.03 -19.40 -4.55
CA TYR A 155 14.23 -18.47 -5.38
C TYR A 155 14.65 -16.98 -5.29
N TRP A 156 15.37 -16.58 -4.24
CA TRP A 156 15.86 -15.22 -4.01
C TRP A 156 17.05 -15.18 -3.05
N GLU A 157 17.83 -14.09 -3.11
CA GLU A 157 18.88 -13.78 -2.14
C GLU A 157 18.23 -13.08 -0.94
N HIS A 158 18.46 -13.58 0.27
CA HIS A 158 17.94 -12.97 1.50
C HIS A 158 19.08 -12.30 2.27
N GLU A 159 18.92 -11.02 2.57
CA GLU A 159 19.93 -10.25 3.29
C GLU A 159 19.33 -9.55 4.51
N HIS A 160 20.09 -9.56 5.58
CA HIS A 160 19.75 -8.89 6.81
C HIS A 160 20.47 -7.55 6.87
N GLU A 161 19.70 -6.47 6.90
CA GLU A 161 20.25 -5.12 7.05
C GLU A 161 19.56 -4.40 8.20
N ARG A 162 20.34 -3.86 9.15
CA ARG A 162 19.80 -3.02 10.24
C ARG A 162 19.68 -1.54 9.84
N PHE A 163 20.51 -1.07 8.91
CA PHE A 163 20.58 0.33 8.47
C PHE A 163 20.96 0.36 6.98
N GLY A 164 20.23 1.11 6.16
CA GLY A 164 20.47 1.16 4.70
C GLY A 164 19.18 1.23 3.89
N GLU A 165 19.05 0.37 2.87
CA GLU A 165 17.92 0.34 1.92
C GLU A 165 16.57 0.07 2.63
N ARG A 166 16.60 -0.57 3.81
CA ARG A 166 15.44 -0.80 4.69
C ARG A 166 14.80 0.49 5.25
N SER A 167 15.57 1.57 5.42
CA SER A 167 15.05 2.83 5.95
C SER A 167 13.88 3.40 5.13
N LEU A 168 13.80 3.05 3.84
CA LEU A 168 12.71 3.44 2.96
C LEU A 168 11.37 2.76 3.34
N VAL A 169 11.38 1.45 3.62
CA VAL A 169 10.15 0.76 4.04
C VAL A 169 9.72 1.21 5.44
N GLU A 170 10.66 1.50 6.33
CA GLU A 170 10.36 2.09 7.65
C GLU A 170 9.73 3.49 7.52
N SER A 171 10.19 4.28 6.56
CA SER A 171 9.60 5.60 6.26
C SER A 171 8.16 5.45 5.74
N VAL A 172 7.89 4.46 4.87
CA VAL A 172 6.53 4.12 4.40
C VAL A 172 5.65 3.74 5.58
N ILE A 173 6.17 2.89 6.48
CA ILE A 173 5.49 2.50 7.71
C ILE A 173 5.19 3.73 8.57
N GLY A 174 6.15 4.64 8.74
CA GLY A 174 5.98 5.87 9.52
C GLY A 174 4.84 6.75 9.02
N ILE A 175 4.82 7.05 7.71
CA ILE A 175 3.75 7.83 7.06
C ILE A 175 2.40 7.12 7.21
N THR A 176 2.37 5.80 7.02
CA THR A 176 1.14 5.01 7.15
C THR A 176 0.61 5.01 8.58
N ARG A 177 1.47 4.84 9.58
CA ARG A 177 1.10 4.95 11.01
C ARG A 177 0.56 6.33 11.34
N TYR A 178 1.21 7.39 10.87
CA TYR A 178 0.74 8.76 11.08
C TYR A 178 -0.70 8.95 10.55
N ARG A 179 -0.95 8.47 9.33
CA ARG A 179 -2.28 8.54 8.70
C ARG A 179 -3.31 7.73 9.47
N LEU A 180 -3.00 6.48 9.80
CA LEU A 180 -3.90 5.62 10.57
C LEU A 180 -4.28 6.22 11.93
N ARG A 181 -3.32 6.82 12.65
CA ARG A 181 -3.59 7.51 13.92
C ARG A 181 -4.58 8.66 13.74
N ARG A 182 -4.44 9.46 12.68
CA ARG A 182 -5.34 10.58 12.39
C ARG A 182 -6.75 10.10 12.04
N PHE A 183 -6.88 9.00 11.31
CA PHE A 183 -8.18 8.37 11.06
C PHE A 183 -8.82 7.82 12.33
N ASN A 184 -8.02 7.20 13.22
CA ASN A 184 -8.52 6.67 14.49
C ASN A 184 -8.99 7.76 15.44
N ARG A 185 -8.25 8.87 15.54
CA ARG A 185 -8.65 10.04 16.34
C ARG A 185 -10.01 10.60 15.91
N ASN A 186 -10.34 10.56 14.62
CA ASN A 186 -11.62 11.02 14.10
C ASN A 186 -12.77 10.01 14.30
N LYS A 187 -12.56 8.92 15.07
CA LYS A 187 -13.52 7.82 15.32
C LYS A 187 -14.11 7.17 14.06
N LEU A 188 -13.47 7.36 12.90
CA LEU A 188 -13.97 6.88 11.61
C LEU A 188 -14.00 5.35 11.52
N TRP A 189 -13.17 4.67 12.33
CA TRP A 189 -13.06 3.22 12.37
C TRP A 189 -14.05 2.54 13.32
N TYR A 190 -14.44 3.19 14.42
CA TYR A 190 -15.18 2.57 15.53
C TYR A 190 -16.47 1.85 15.12
N LYS A 191 -17.07 2.27 14.00
CA LYS A 191 -18.31 1.68 13.46
C LYS A 191 -18.09 0.83 12.19
N ARG A 192 -16.85 0.61 11.76
CA ARG A 192 -16.50 -0.07 10.51
C ARG A 192 -16.04 -1.49 10.76
N ARG A 193 -16.34 -2.39 9.82
CA ARG A 193 -15.84 -3.76 9.85
C ARG A 193 -14.37 -3.77 9.43
N ASP A 194 -13.61 -4.75 9.90
CA ASP A 194 -12.18 -4.86 9.58
C ASP A 194 -11.89 -4.85 8.08
N GLU A 195 -12.75 -5.50 7.29
CA GLU A 195 -12.71 -5.47 5.82
C GLU A 195 -12.72 -4.05 5.24
N ASP A 196 -13.49 -3.13 5.84
CA ASP A 196 -13.58 -1.75 5.36
C ASP A 196 -12.28 -0.98 5.61
N ILE A 197 -11.47 -1.45 6.55
CA ILE A 197 -10.20 -0.86 6.96
C ILE A 197 -9.09 -1.38 6.08
N VAL A 198 -9.11 -2.68 5.80
CA VAL A 198 -8.30 -3.30 4.75
C VAL A 198 -8.56 -2.64 3.39
N LYS A 199 -9.83 -2.46 2.99
CA LYS A 199 -10.22 -1.77 1.74
C LYS A 199 -9.74 -0.32 1.67
N TRP A 200 -9.56 0.33 2.82
CA TRP A 200 -8.99 1.68 2.85
C TRP A 200 -7.47 1.67 2.74
N LEU A 201 -6.82 0.74 3.43
CA LEU A 201 -5.38 0.70 3.59
C LEU A 201 -4.65 0.38 2.29
N PHE A 202 -5.20 -0.53 1.48
CA PHE A 202 -4.58 -0.91 0.19
C PHE A 202 -4.37 0.28 -0.76
N PRO A 203 -5.41 1.08 -1.11
CA PRO A 203 -5.21 2.27 -1.91
C PRO A 203 -4.25 3.28 -1.28
N PHE A 204 -4.28 3.40 0.05
CA PHE A 204 -3.36 4.30 0.75
C PHE A 204 -1.91 3.87 0.55
N LEU A 205 -1.59 2.59 0.77
CA LEU A 205 -0.25 2.04 0.61
C LEU A 205 0.23 2.10 -0.84
N LEU A 206 -0.66 1.95 -1.82
CA LEU A 206 -0.30 2.15 -3.22
C LEU A 206 0.15 3.60 -3.48
N LEU A 207 -0.59 4.57 -2.95
CA LEU A 207 -0.36 5.99 -3.24
C LEU A 207 0.73 6.60 -2.36
N VAL A 208 1.10 5.96 -1.24
CA VAL A 208 2.12 6.48 -0.31
C VAL A 208 3.49 6.67 -0.97
N GLN A 209 3.79 5.90 -2.02
CA GLN A 209 5.01 6.05 -2.81
C GLN A 209 5.21 7.46 -3.38
N PHE A 210 4.11 8.17 -3.67
CA PHE A 210 4.16 9.54 -4.16
C PHE A 210 4.49 10.58 -3.07
N SER A 211 4.53 10.17 -1.79
CA SER A 211 5.00 11.02 -0.70
C SER A 211 6.53 11.04 -0.56
N PHE A 212 7.25 10.22 -1.35
CA PHE A 212 8.71 10.14 -1.37
C PHE A 212 9.35 10.87 -2.56
N LEU A 213 8.52 11.39 -3.46
CA LEU A 213 8.92 12.02 -4.73
C LEU A 213 8.70 13.54 -4.73
N SER A 214 8.19 14.09 -3.63
CA SER A 214 8.01 15.52 -3.38
C SER A 214 9.13 16.10 -2.54
#